data_AF-A0A067LF28-F1
#
_entry.id   AF-A0A067LF28-F1
#
_cell.length_a   1.000
_cell.length_b   1.000
_cell.length_c   1.000
_cell.angle_alpha   90.00
_cell.angle_beta   90.00
_cell.angle_gamma   90.00
#
_symmetry.space_group_name_H-M   'P 1'
#
loop_
_entity.id
_entity.type
_entity.pdbx_description
1 polymer ?
#
loop_
_entity_poly.entity_id
_entity_poly.type
_entity_poly.pdbx_seq_one_letter_code
_entity_poly.pdbx_strand_id
1 'polypeptide(L)'
;MAARASRRLLKEFLYKRVISAPVRGVRHCSSATETPPKIPHFSRKGRLFTGLTIGLFIAGGAYVSTVDEATFCGWLFDATKVVNPFFALLDAEVAHKLAVSAAARGWVPKEKRPDPSILGLEVWGRKFSNPVGLAAGFDKNAEAVEGLLGLGFGFVEVGSVTPVPQEGNAKPRIFRLREEGAIINRCGFNSEGIVAVAKRLGAQHGKRKLDETSSTSSSPSGDVKHGGKAGPGILGVNLGKNKTSEDAAADYVQGVHTLSQYADYLVINVSSPNTPGLRMLQGRKQLKDLVKKVQAARDEMQWGEEGPPPLLVKIAPDLSKEDLEDIAAVALALRLDGLIISNTTISRPDPVRKYAVSKESGGLSGKPLFNLSTNILKEMYILTRGKIPLIGCGGISSGEDAYKKIRAGATLVQLYTGFAYGGPALIPRIKAELAECLERDGFKSTLEAVGADYR
;
A
#
# COMPACT_ATOMS: atom_id res chain seq x y z
N MET A 1 43.72 2.74 1.04
CA MET A 1 44.38 2.10 2.21
C MET A 1 43.66 2.32 3.56
N ALA A 2 42.35 2.65 3.57
CA ALA A 2 41.59 2.84 4.83
C ALA A 2 40.64 1.68 5.20
N ALA A 3 40.50 0.65 4.36
CA ALA A 3 39.54 -0.45 4.56
C ALA A 3 40.13 -1.71 5.23
N ARG A 4 41.44 -1.75 5.53
CA ARG A 4 42.11 -2.90 6.18
C ARG A 4 42.28 -2.75 7.70
N ALA A 5 42.21 -1.53 8.24
CA ALA A 5 42.42 -1.27 9.67
C ALA A 5 41.18 -1.61 10.52
N SER A 6 39.98 -1.39 10.00
CA SER A 6 38.71 -1.58 10.71
C SER A 6 38.30 -3.04 10.90
N ARG A 7 38.83 -3.98 10.10
CA ARG A 7 38.57 -5.43 10.27
C ARG A 7 39.45 -6.09 11.34
N ARG A 8 40.57 -5.48 11.75
CA ARG A 8 41.51 -6.06 12.72
C ARG A 8 41.08 -5.78 14.17
N LEU A 9 40.53 -4.58 14.42
CA LEU A 9 40.03 -4.15 15.73
C LEU A 9 38.79 -4.95 16.20
N LEU A 10 37.89 -5.33 15.29
CA LEU A 10 36.68 -6.08 15.65
C LEU A 10 36.97 -7.55 16.01
N LYS A 11 38.08 -8.11 15.51
CA LYS A 11 38.47 -9.51 15.74
C LYS A 11 39.19 -9.72 17.08
N GLU A 12 39.94 -8.73 17.56
CA GLU A 12 40.60 -8.80 18.88
C GLU A 12 39.65 -8.59 20.05
N PHE A 13 38.58 -7.80 19.86
CA PHE A 13 37.62 -7.53 20.93
C PHE A 13 36.76 -8.77 21.28
N LEU A 14 36.54 -9.66 20.30
CA LEU A 14 35.71 -10.86 20.46
C LEU A 14 36.48 -12.09 20.98
N TYR A 15 37.83 -12.08 20.97
CA TYR A 15 38.63 -13.24 21.37
C TYR A 15 39.05 -13.24 22.86
N LYS A 16 38.94 -12.10 23.56
CA LYS A 16 39.42 -11.96 24.95
C LYS A 16 38.42 -12.33 26.05
N ARG A 17 37.22 -12.84 25.72
CA ARG A 17 36.16 -13.08 26.73
C ARG A 17 35.76 -14.53 26.95
N VAL A 18 36.56 -15.49 26.49
CA VAL A 18 36.31 -16.91 26.75
C VAL A 18 37.64 -17.55 27.16
N ILE A 19 37.65 -18.14 28.35
CA ILE A 19 38.59 -19.15 28.92
C ILE A 19 39.10 -18.78 30.34
N SER A 20 38.42 -19.40 31.31
CA SER A 20 38.87 -19.96 32.59
C SER A 20 39.79 -19.15 33.54
N ALA A 21 39.28 -18.89 34.74
CA ALA A 21 40.09 -18.69 35.94
C ALA A 21 40.14 -19.98 36.78
N PRO A 22 41.30 -20.39 37.30
CA PRO A 22 41.37 -21.30 38.44
C PRO A 22 41.88 -20.61 39.73
N VAL A 23 41.26 -21.10 40.81
CA VAL A 23 41.57 -21.18 42.25
C VAL A 23 42.94 -20.70 42.80
N ARG A 24 42.84 -19.88 43.85
CA ARG A 24 43.67 -19.66 45.08
C ARG A 24 45.14 -20.10 45.12
N GLY A 25 45.99 -19.16 45.53
CA GLY A 25 47.28 -19.34 46.21
C GLY A 25 47.60 -18.12 47.10
N VAL A 26 48.20 -18.35 48.26
CA VAL A 26 48.28 -17.42 49.42
C VAL A 26 49.62 -16.67 49.50
N ARG A 27 49.55 -15.39 49.95
CA ARG A 27 50.55 -14.50 50.59
C ARG A 27 51.80 -14.05 49.80
N HIS A 28 51.93 -12.73 49.63
CA HIS A 28 52.85 -11.92 50.45
C HIS A 28 52.46 -10.43 50.46
N CYS A 29 52.48 -9.83 51.65
CA CYS A 29 52.28 -8.40 51.86
C CYS A 29 53.49 -7.61 51.37
N SER A 30 53.24 -6.58 50.56
CA SER A 30 54.12 -5.41 50.44
C SER A 30 53.24 -4.17 50.41
N SER A 31 53.51 -3.26 51.34
CA SER A 31 52.83 -1.99 51.49
C SER A 31 53.24 -1.05 50.35
N ALA A 32 52.35 -0.86 49.38
CA ALA A 32 52.39 0.28 48.48
C ALA A 32 51.09 1.07 48.68
N THR A 33 51.22 2.34 49.02
CA THR A 33 50.12 3.29 49.16
C THR A 33 49.38 3.45 47.83
N GLU A 34 48.16 2.93 47.73
CA GLU A 34 47.25 3.24 46.62
C GLU A 34 46.76 4.69 46.75
N THR A 35 47.14 5.55 45.80
CA THR A 35 46.49 6.84 45.62
C THR A 35 45.03 6.64 45.21
N PRO A 36 44.07 7.39 45.77
CA PRO A 36 42.66 7.23 45.42
C PRO A 36 42.43 7.50 43.93
N PRO A 37 41.50 6.79 43.28
CA PRO A 37 41.22 6.98 41.86
C PRO A 37 40.76 8.42 41.62
N LYS A 38 41.42 9.11 40.68
CA LYS A 38 41.00 10.43 40.22
C LYS A 38 39.58 10.32 39.66
N ILE A 39 38.61 10.82 40.40
CA ILE A 39 37.22 10.97 39.95
C ILE A 39 37.28 11.87 38.69
N PRO A 40 36.78 11.42 37.52
CA PRO A 40 36.81 12.24 36.33
C PRO A 40 36.02 13.52 36.57
N HIS A 41 36.71 14.65 36.51
CA HIS A 41 36.14 15.96 36.76
C HIS A 41 35.23 16.33 35.59
N PHE A 42 33.93 16.02 35.69
CA PHE A 42 32.96 16.44 34.68
C PHE A 42 32.90 17.97 34.64
N SER A 43 33.26 18.54 33.49
CA SER A 43 33.22 19.99 33.27
C SER A 43 31.82 20.53 33.56
N ARG A 44 31.75 21.76 34.09
CA ARG A 44 30.48 22.44 34.40
C ARG A 44 29.55 22.50 33.17
N LYS A 45 30.14 22.61 31.96
CA LYS A 45 29.40 22.55 30.68
C LYS A 45 28.81 21.17 30.41
N GLY A 46 29.54 20.09 30.72
CA GLY A 46 29.05 18.72 30.57
C GLY A 46 27.84 18.41 31.47
N ARG A 47 27.91 18.82 32.75
CA ARG A 47 26.78 18.67 33.69
C ARG A 47 25.56 19.48 33.29
N LEU A 48 25.76 20.71 32.80
CA LEU A 48 24.68 21.56 32.31
C LEU A 48 24.01 20.95 31.07
N PHE A 49 24.79 20.42 30.12
CA PHE A 49 24.27 19.79 28.92
C PHE A 49 23.48 18.50 29.24
N THR A 50 24.01 17.65 30.13
CA THR A 50 23.30 16.46 30.60
C THR A 50 22.01 16.81 31.33
N GLY A 51 22.04 17.80 32.24
CA GLY A 51 20.85 18.28 32.94
C GLY A 51 19.79 18.85 32.01
N LEU A 52 20.19 19.62 31.00
CA LEU A 52 19.28 20.20 30.01
C LEU A 52 18.66 19.12 29.10
N THR A 53 19.44 18.10 28.75
CA THR A 53 18.96 16.96 27.95
C THR A 53 17.95 16.13 28.75
N ILE A 54 18.26 15.78 30.00
CA ILE A 54 17.33 15.05 30.89
C ILE A 54 16.07 15.89 31.12
N GLY A 55 16.21 17.20 31.36
CA GLY A 55 15.08 18.12 31.53
C GLY A 55 14.17 18.17 30.30
N LEU A 56 14.73 18.21 29.08
CA LEU A 56 13.97 18.13 27.83
C LEU A 56 13.26 16.78 27.65
N PHE A 57 13.90 15.67 28.02
CA PHE A 57 13.26 14.35 27.98
C PHE A 57 12.10 14.24 28.98
N ILE A 58 12.28 14.73 30.21
CA ILE A 58 11.23 14.71 31.24
C ILE A 58 10.09 15.65 30.85
N ALA A 59 10.38 16.89 30.45
CA ALA A 59 9.38 17.86 30.02
C ALA A 59 8.64 17.39 28.75
N GLY A 60 9.35 16.84 27.78
CA GLY A 60 8.76 16.24 26.59
C GLY A 60 7.89 15.03 26.90
N GLY A 61 8.34 14.14 27.78
CA GLY A 61 7.56 12.98 28.23
C GLY A 61 6.30 13.38 29.00
N ALA A 62 6.40 14.38 29.88
CA ALA A 62 5.26 14.94 30.60
C ALA A 62 4.26 15.61 29.64
N TYR A 63 4.74 16.40 28.67
CA TYR A 63 3.88 17.03 27.66
C TYR A 63 3.15 15.99 26.80
N VAL A 64 3.87 14.97 26.32
CA VAL A 64 3.29 13.84 25.57
C VAL A 64 2.24 13.09 26.39
N SER A 65 2.42 12.96 27.72
CA SER A 65 1.44 12.29 28.58
C SER A 65 0.15 13.08 28.81
N THR A 66 0.14 14.37 28.46
CA THR A 66 -1.02 15.27 28.66
C THR A 66 -1.80 15.60 27.39
N VAL A 67 -1.29 15.24 26.21
CA VAL A 67 -2.00 15.48 24.94
C VAL A 67 -3.00 14.37 24.64
N ASP A 68 -4.09 14.73 23.96
CA ASP A 68 -5.07 13.76 23.49
C ASP A 68 -4.49 12.85 22.38
N GLU A 69 -5.13 11.70 22.18
CA GLU A 69 -4.65 10.66 21.26
C GLU A 69 -4.58 11.16 19.80
N ALA A 70 -5.46 12.08 19.39
CA ALA A 70 -5.47 12.63 18.04
C ALA A 70 -4.30 13.60 17.81
N THR A 71 -3.98 14.44 18.78
CA THR A 71 -2.80 15.32 18.74
C THR A 71 -1.50 14.51 18.71
N PHE A 72 -1.37 13.49 19.58
CA PHE A 72 -0.21 12.61 19.57
C PHE A 72 -0.05 11.85 18.24
N CYS A 73 -1.16 11.33 17.71
CA CYS A 73 -1.21 10.73 16.38
C CYS A 73 -0.71 11.71 15.30
N GLY A 74 -1.17 12.96 15.32
CA GLY A 74 -0.71 14.00 14.40
C GLY A 74 0.82 14.17 14.39
N TRP A 75 1.43 14.23 15.57
CA TRP A 75 2.90 14.32 15.68
C TRP A 75 3.62 13.09 15.13
N LEU A 76 3.09 11.88 15.36
CA LEU A 76 3.68 10.66 14.80
C LEU A 76 3.67 10.69 13.27
N PHE A 77 2.56 11.14 12.65
CA PHE A 77 2.50 11.33 11.20
C PHE A 77 3.48 12.40 10.74
N ASP A 78 3.58 13.54 11.42
CA ASP A 78 4.52 14.61 11.06
C ASP A 78 5.98 14.16 11.17
N ALA A 79 6.33 13.35 12.17
CA ALA A 79 7.66 12.77 12.30
C ALA A 79 8.04 11.93 11.06
N THR A 80 7.07 11.28 10.41
CA THR A 80 7.35 10.53 9.18
C THR A 80 7.82 11.42 8.03
N LYS A 81 7.47 12.71 8.00
CA LYS A 81 7.98 13.66 6.99
C LYS A 81 9.50 13.84 7.09
N VAL A 82 10.05 13.70 8.30
CA VAL A 82 11.49 13.78 8.55
C VAL A 82 12.18 12.45 8.22
N VAL A 83 11.54 11.32 8.53
CA VAL A 83 12.12 9.98 8.31
C VAL A 83 12.07 9.57 6.83
N ASN A 84 11.00 9.92 6.13
CA ASN A 84 10.73 9.43 4.78
C ASN A 84 11.81 9.82 3.72
N PRO A 85 12.43 11.02 3.74
CA PRO A 85 13.58 11.34 2.88
C PRO A 85 14.75 10.34 2.98
N PHE A 86 14.95 9.68 4.14
CA PHE A 86 16.02 8.69 4.29
C PHE A 86 15.76 7.39 3.53
N PHE A 87 14.49 7.03 3.26
CA PHE A 87 14.15 5.89 2.40
C PHE A 87 14.62 6.10 0.96
N ALA A 88 14.78 7.37 0.56
CA ALA A 88 15.35 7.69 -0.73
C ALA A 88 16.80 7.21 -0.84
N LEU A 89 17.58 7.16 0.25
CA LEU A 89 18.99 6.74 0.23
C LEU A 89 19.18 5.22 0.02
N LEU A 90 18.16 4.41 0.30
CA LEU A 90 18.20 2.95 0.14
C LEU A 90 17.87 2.53 -1.28
N ASP A 91 18.26 1.34 -1.73
CA ASP A 91 17.69 0.74 -2.96
C ASP A 91 16.15 0.75 -2.91
N ALA A 92 15.48 0.92 -4.05
CA ALA A 92 14.03 1.07 -4.09
C ALA A 92 13.28 -0.18 -3.61
N GLU A 93 13.76 -1.37 -3.95
CA GLU A 93 13.15 -2.62 -3.51
C GLU A 93 13.45 -2.90 -2.03
N VAL A 94 14.66 -2.55 -1.55
CA VAL A 94 15.00 -2.63 -0.12
C VAL A 94 14.17 -1.67 0.73
N ALA A 95 14.05 -0.41 0.31
CA ALA A 95 13.22 0.61 0.96
C ALA A 95 11.76 0.15 1.09
N HIS A 96 11.22 -0.41 0.01
CA HIS A 96 9.87 -0.93 -0.04
C HIS A 96 9.66 -2.12 0.91
N LYS A 97 10.58 -3.11 0.90
CA LYS A 97 10.54 -4.24 1.84
C LYS A 97 10.60 -3.78 3.30
N LEU A 98 11.44 -2.79 3.61
CA LEU A 98 11.51 -2.22 4.95
C LEU A 98 10.19 -1.56 5.36
N ALA A 99 9.54 -0.83 4.45
CA ALA A 99 8.25 -0.18 4.72
C ALA A 99 7.14 -1.21 4.99
N VAL A 100 7.01 -2.26 4.16
CA VAL A 100 6.04 -3.35 4.39
C VAL A 100 6.33 -4.06 5.71
N SER A 101 7.60 -4.36 5.97
CA SER A 101 8.10 -5.00 7.19
C SER A 101 7.80 -4.18 8.47
N ALA A 102 7.92 -2.84 8.39
CA ALA A 102 7.57 -1.94 9.47
C ALA A 102 6.05 -1.89 9.70
N ALA A 103 5.26 -1.81 8.62
CA ALA A 103 3.80 -1.83 8.70
C ALA A 103 3.28 -3.16 9.28
N ALA A 104 3.83 -4.29 8.86
CA ALA A 104 3.50 -5.62 9.38
C ALA A 104 3.79 -5.78 10.89
N ARG A 105 4.78 -5.06 11.41
CA ARG A 105 5.14 -5.04 12.85
C ARG A 105 4.43 -3.96 13.65
N GLY A 106 3.58 -3.14 13.03
CA GLY A 106 2.91 -2.03 13.71
C GLY A 106 3.85 -0.87 14.08
N TRP A 107 4.99 -0.73 13.40
CA TRP A 107 5.94 0.37 13.62
C TRP A 107 5.62 1.64 12.82
N VAL A 108 4.47 1.64 12.14
CA VAL A 108 3.93 2.79 11.42
C VAL A 108 2.89 3.49 12.29
N PRO A 109 2.68 4.81 12.15
CA PRO A 109 1.65 5.51 12.90
C PRO A 109 0.27 4.95 12.59
N LYS A 110 -0.63 4.93 13.57
CA LYS A 110 -2.03 4.55 13.37
C LYS A 110 -2.87 5.82 13.35
N GLU A 111 -3.66 6.02 12.31
CA GLU A 111 -4.61 7.13 12.22
C GLU A 111 -5.72 6.94 13.23
N LYS A 112 -5.90 7.94 14.10
CA LYS A 112 -6.92 7.97 15.16
C LYS A 112 -7.90 9.12 15.00
N ARG A 113 -7.59 10.07 14.11
CA ARG A 113 -8.52 11.17 13.79
C ARG A 113 -9.66 10.62 12.93
N PRO A 114 -10.91 11.09 13.14
CA PRO A 114 -12.02 10.70 12.29
C PRO A 114 -11.81 11.23 10.87
N ASP A 115 -12.30 10.46 9.89
CA ASP A 115 -12.37 10.94 8.51
C ASP A 115 -13.42 12.06 8.40
N PRO A 116 -13.18 13.11 7.58
CA PRO A 116 -14.22 14.09 7.26
C PRO A 116 -15.45 13.38 6.67
N SER A 117 -16.64 13.66 7.21
CA SER A 117 -17.87 12.94 6.85
C SER A 117 -18.24 13.05 5.37
N ILE A 118 -17.88 14.15 4.72
CA ILE A 118 -18.06 14.39 3.27
C ILE A 118 -17.31 13.37 2.38
N LEU A 119 -16.29 12.70 2.92
CA LEU A 119 -15.55 11.66 2.22
C LEU A 119 -16.25 10.29 2.25
N GLY A 120 -17.15 10.08 3.22
CA GLY A 120 -17.83 8.80 3.38
C GLY A 120 -18.72 8.48 2.18
N LEU A 121 -18.71 7.23 1.74
CA LEU A 121 -19.52 6.76 0.62
C LEU A 121 -19.86 5.27 0.74
N GLU A 122 -20.91 4.86 0.03
CA GLU A 122 -21.30 3.46 -0.10
C GLU A 122 -21.04 2.97 -1.52
N VAL A 123 -20.35 1.84 -1.64
CA VAL A 123 -20.08 1.18 -2.91
C VAL A 123 -20.14 -0.34 -2.67
N TRP A 124 -20.80 -1.07 -3.56
CA TRP A 124 -20.95 -2.53 -3.47
C TRP A 124 -21.62 -3.01 -2.16
N GLY A 125 -22.57 -2.26 -1.63
CA GLY A 125 -23.23 -2.55 -0.34
C GLY A 125 -22.30 -2.42 0.86
N ARG A 126 -21.16 -1.74 0.71
CA ARG A 126 -20.16 -1.52 1.77
C ARG A 126 -19.92 -0.05 1.98
N LYS A 127 -19.81 0.34 3.25
CA LYS A 127 -19.51 1.72 3.65
C LYS A 127 -18.00 1.94 3.74
N PHE A 128 -17.50 2.83 2.89
CA PHE A 128 -16.13 3.32 2.91
C PHE A 128 -16.09 4.60 3.77
N SER A 129 -15.17 4.69 4.73
CA SER A 129 -15.01 5.90 5.54
C SER A 129 -14.41 7.06 4.74
N ASN A 130 -13.60 6.75 3.73
CA ASN A 130 -13.04 7.68 2.75
C ASN A 130 -12.73 6.94 1.43
N PRO A 131 -12.59 7.65 0.29
CA PRO A 131 -12.41 7.02 -1.02
C PRO A 131 -10.94 6.71 -1.35
N VAL A 132 -10.00 6.92 -0.41
CA VAL A 132 -8.56 6.85 -0.67
C VAL A 132 -8.03 5.47 -0.27
N GLY A 133 -7.56 4.70 -1.25
CA GLY A 133 -7.01 3.36 -1.04
C GLY A 133 -5.56 3.18 -1.46
N LEU A 134 -4.97 2.07 -1.04
CA LEU A 134 -3.65 1.62 -1.48
C LEU A 134 -3.77 0.67 -2.67
N ALA A 135 -3.03 0.95 -3.74
CA ALA A 135 -3.05 0.12 -4.95
C ALA A 135 -2.34 -1.23 -4.77
N ALA A 136 -2.74 -2.23 -5.57
CA ALA A 136 -1.99 -3.47 -5.68
C ALA A 136 -0.51 -3.26 -6.04
N GLY A 137 0.29 -4.22 -5.61
CA GLY A 137 1.73 -4.27 -5.82
C GLY A 137 2.53 -3.70 -4.67
N PHE A 138 1.90 -3.05 -3.69
CA PHE A 138 2.56 -2.57 -2.49
C PHE A 138 2.67 -3.70 -1.46
N ASP A 139 1.55 -4.25 -0.99
CA ASP A 139 1.56 -5.46 -0.17
C ASP A 139 1.22 -6.69 -1.02
N LYS A 140 2.23 -7.22 -1.72
CA LYS A 140 2.03 -8.33 -2.67
C LYS A 140 1.60 -9.63 -2.00
N ASN A 141 1.99 -9.81 -0.75
CA ASN A 141 1.90 -11.08 -0.06
C ASN A 141 0.94 -11.05 1.15
N ALA A 142 0.17 -9.97 1.32
CA ALA A 142 -0.70 -9.72 2.47
C ALA A 142 0.03 -9.75 3.83
N GLU A 143 1.25 -9.20 3.87
CA GLU A 143 2.09 -9.15 5.06
C GLU A 143 1.64 -8.07 6.05
N ALA A 144 1.05 -6.97 5.57
CA ALA A 144 0.91 -5.73 6.32
C ALA A 144 -0.49 -5.11 6.28
N VAL A 145 -1.52 -5.85 5.86
CA VAL A 145 -2.90 -5.36 5.68
C VAL A 145 -3.39 -4.52 6.87
N GLU A 146 -3.27 -5.03 8.11
CA GLU A 146 -3.74 -4.29 9.31
C GLU A 146 -2.98 -2.98 9.52
N GLY A 147 -1.64 -3.01 9.38
CA GLY A 147 -0.81 -1.83 9.53
C GLY A 147 -1.10 -0.79 8.45
N LEU A 148 -1.34 -1.23 7.21
CA LEU A 148 -1.65 -0.35 6.09
C LEU A 148 -3.05 0.26 6.21
N LEU A 149 -4.07 -0.51 6.56
CA LEU A 149 -5.39 0.04 6.89
C LEU A 149 -5.30 1.01 8.08
N GLY A 150 -4.48 0.65 9.08
CA GLY A 150 -4.20 1.49 10.25
C GLY A 150 -3.59 2.85 9.92
N LEU A 151 -2.93 3.03 8.77
CA LEU A 151 -2.42 4.34 8.34
C LEU A 151 -3.54 5.32 7.92
N GLY A 152 -4.79 4.86 7.82
CA GLY A 152 -5.95 5.69 7.50
C GLY A 152 -6.44 5.61 6.05
N PHE A 153 -5.99 4.61 5.28
CA PHE A 153 -6.60 4.25 4.00
C PHE A 153 -8.01 3.70 4.21
N GLY A 154 -8.99 4.12 3.39
CA GLY A 154 -10.33 3.52 3.41
C GLY A 154 -10.34 2.07 2.92
N PHE A 155 -9.38 1.70 2.06
CA PHE A 155 -9.21 0.33 1.56
C PHE A 155 -7.77 0.03 1.14
N VAL A 156 -7.40 -1.25 1.15
CA VAL A 156 -6.07 -1.74 0.73
C VAL A 156 -6.26 -2.87 -0.27
N GLU A 157 -5.52 -2.82 -1.38
CA GLU A 157 -5.47 -3.91 -2.36
C GLU A 157 -4.15 -4.67 -2.27
N VAL A 158 -4.19 -5.95 -1.90
CA VAL A 158 -3.01 -6.84 -1.88
C VAL A 158 -2.78 -7.48 -3.25
N GLY A 159 -1.61 -8.09 -3.45
CA GLY A 159 -1.27 -8.81 -4.68
C GLY A 159 -0.52 -7.94 -5.70
N SER A 160 -0.45 -8.30 -6.99
CA SER A 160 -1.09 -9.46 -7.61
C SER A 160 -0.55 -10.78 -7.11
N VAL A 161 -1.44 -11.62 -6.61
CA VAL A 161 -1.14 -12.97 -6.11
C VAL A 161 -1.21 -13.95 -7.28
N THR A 162 -0.19 -14.79 -7.40
CA THR A 162 -0.15 -15.89 -8.37
C THR A 162 -0.43 -17.22 -7.68
N PRO A 163 -0.98 -18.24 -8.38
CA PRO A 163 -1.18 -19.57 -7.81
C PRO A 163 0.09 -20.17 -7.20
N VAL A 164 1.15 -20.27 -8.00
CA VAL A 164 2.44 -20.83 -7.59
C VAL A 164 3.39 -19.68 -7.22
N PRO A 165 4.29 -19.85 -6.23
CA PRO A 165 5.32 -18.87 -5.94
C PRO A 165 6.19 -18.56 -7.17
N GLN A 166 6.59 -17.30 -7.33
CA GLN A 166 7.57 -16.92 -8.33
C GLN A 166 8.37 -15.69 -7.89
N GLU A 167 9.67 -15.71 -8.17
CA GLU A 167 10.60 -14.63 -7.79
C GLU A 167 10.35 -13.31 -8.55
N GLY A 168 9.69 -13.38 -9.71
CA GLY A 168 9.55 -12.29 -10.68
C GLY A 168 10.78 -12.15 -11.59
N ASN A 169 10.92 -10.99 -12.25
CA ASN A 169 12.05 -10.72 -13.14
C ASN A 169 13.33 -10.34 -12.35
N ALA A 170 14.49 -10.46 -13.01
CA ALA A 170 15.81 -10.19 -12.42
C ALA A 170 15.96 -8.75 -11.91
N LYS A 171 16.77 -8.58 -10.86
CA LYS A 171 17.08 -7.29 -10.24
C LYS A 171 18.31 -6.63 -10.91
N PRO A 172 18.43 -5.29 -10.90
CA PRO A 172 17.46 -4.31 -10.40
C PRO A 172 16.22 -4.19 -11.31
N ARG A 173 15.07 -3.94 -10.69
CA ARG A 173 13.75 -3.97 -11.36
C ARG A 173 12.77 -2.89 -10.90
N ILE A 174 13.20 -2.01 -10.02
CA ILE A 174 12.44 -0.83 -9.57
C ILE A 174 13.40 0.35 -9.62
N PHE A 175 13.03 1.39 -10.35
CA PHE A 175 13.87 2.53 -10.61
C PHE A 175 13.12 3.82 -10.30
N ARG A 176 13.73 4.69 -9.49
CA ARG A 176 13.10 5.95 -9.05
C ARG A 176 13.58 7.12 -9.88
N LEU A 177 12.64 7.88 -10.44
CA LEU A 177 12.87 9.20 -11.02
C LEU A 177 12.30 10.23 -10.04
N ARG A 178 13.14 10.68 -9.10
CA ARG A 178 12.68 11.45 -7.93
C ARG A 178 12.15 12.82 -8.31
N GLU A 179 12.88 13.52 -9.18
CA GLU A 179 12.52 14.84 -9.69
C GLU A 179 11.16 14.83 -10.39
N GLU A 180 10.82 13.71 -11.02
CA GLU A 180 9.55 13.52 -11.72
C GLU A 180 8.44 12.90 -10.85
N GLY A 181 8.72 12.56 -9.59
CA GLY A 181 7.78 11.82 -8.74
C GLY A 181 7.31 10.52 -9.40
N ALA A 182 8.22 9.81 -10.08
CA ALA A 182 7.89 8.67 -10.93
C ALA A 182 8.72 7.42 -10.60
N ILE A 183 8.18 6.25 -10.96
CA ILE A 183 8.85 4.95 -10.82
C ILE A 183 8.71 4.19 -12.13
N ILE A 184 9.80 3.60 -12.62
CA ILE A 184 9.76 2.55 -13.65
C ILE A 184 9.98 1.22 -12.94
N ASN A 185 9.12 0.23 -13.22
CA ASN A 185 9.27 -1.10 -12.64
C ASN A 185 9.03 -2.22 -13.65
N ARG A 186 9.79 -3.30 -13.48
CA ARG A 186 9.68 -4.54 -14.26
C ARG A 186 9.54 -5.78 -13.39
N CYS A 187 8.79 -5.70 -12.30
CA CYS A 187 8.75 -6.76 -11.29
C CYS A 187 8.33 -8.14 -11.82
N GLY A 188 7.31 -8.20 -12.69
CA GLY A 188 6.80 -9.45 -13.25
C GLY A 188 6.13 -10.37 -12.22
N PHE A 189 5.17 -9.85 -11.46
CA PHE A 189 4.39 -10.59 -10.44
C PHE A 189 5.25 -11.44 -9.50
N ASN A 190 6.27 -10.87 -8.86
CA ASN A 190 6.93 -11.56 -7.75
C ASN A 190 5.92 -11.77 -6.61
N SER A 191 5.74 -13.02 -6.20
CA SER A 191 4.65 -13.48 -5.33
C SER A 191 5.11 -14.74 -4.60
N GLU A 192 4.79 -14.85 -3.31
CA GLU A 192 5.05 -16.06 -2.51
C GLU A 192 4.01 -17.17 -2.72
N GLY A 193 3.10 -16.98 -3.68
CA GLY A 193 2.10 -17.97 -4.06
C GLY A 193 0.82 -17.89 -3.22
N ILE A 194 -0.24 -18.48 -3.75
CA ILE A 194 -1.60 -18.36 -3.21
C ILE A 194 -1.73 -18.97 -1.82
N VAL A 195 -1.02 -20.07 -1.55
CA VAL A 195 -1.06 -20.78 -0.27
C VAL A 195 -0.49 -19.92 0.86
N ALA A 196 0.64 -19.25 0.62
CA ALA A 196 1.26 -18.38 1.62
C ALA A 196 0.37 -17.16 1.92
N VAL A 197 -0.22 -16.56 0.89
CA VAL A 197 -1.16 -15.44 1.04
C VAL A 197 -2.43 -15.88 1.76
N ALA A 198 -3.03 -17.00 1.39
CA ALA A 198 -4.22 -17.54 2.04
C ALA A 198 -3.98 -17.79 3.53
N LYS A 199 -2.82 -18.35 3.90
CA LYS A 199 -2.45 -18.56 5.31
C LYS A 199 -2.40 -17.24 6.09
N ARG A 200 -1.79 -16.19 5.53
CA ARG A 200 -1.71 -14.87 6.18
C ARG A 200 -3.08 -14.21 6.31
N LEU A 201 -3.87 -14.22 5.23
CA LEU A 201 -5.22 -13.68 5.23
C LEU A 201 -6.13 -14.44 6.20
N GLY A 202 -6.03 -15.76 6.25
CA GLY A 202 -6.76 -16.59 7.20
C GLY A 202 -6.41 -16.28 8.66
N ALA A 203 -5.12 -16.12 8.98
CA ALA A 203 -4.68 -15.75 10.32
C ALA A 203 -5.20 -14.36 10.74
N GLN A 204 -5.12 -13.38 9.83
CA GLN A 204 -5.64 -12.03 10.07
C GLN A 204 -7.16 -12.00 10.20
N HIS A 205 -7.88 -12.72 9.32
CA HIS A 205 -9.33 -12.81 9.36
C HIS A 205 -9.82 -13.49 10.65
N GLY A 206 -9.15 -14.56 11.09
CA GLY A 206 -9.46 -15.23 12.35
C GLY A 206 -9.29 -14.30 13.55
N LYS A 207 -8.15 -13.61 13.65
CA LYS A 207 -7.89 -12.63 14.73
C LYS A 207 -9.00 -11.56 14.81
N ARG A 208 -9.42 -11.01 13.68
CA ARG A 208 -10.46 -9.95 13.60
C ARG A 208 -11.84 -10.43 14.04
N LYS A 209 -12.25 -11.64 13.64
CA LYS A 209 -13.52 -12.23 14.10
C LYS A 209 -13.57 -12.41 15.62
N LEU A 210 -12.44 -12.75 16.25
CA LEU A 210 -12.34 -12.81 17.71
C LEU A 210 -12.45 -11.43 18.37
N ASP A 211 -11.83 -10.40 17.78
CA ASP A 211 -11.91 -9.03 18.30
C ASP A 211 -13.35 -8.47 18.20
N GLU A 212 -14.05 -8.70 17.08
CA GLU A 212 -15.45 -8.28 16.87
C GLU A 212 -16.41 -8.94 17.86
N THR A 213 -16.31 -10.25 18.05
CA THR A 213 -17.17 -10.99 19.02
C THR A 213 -16.92 -10.58 20.47
N SER A 214 -15.75 -10.03 20.78
CA SER A 214 -15.40 -9.54 22.12
C SER A 214 -15.85 -8.09 22.39
N SER A 215 -16.34 -7.36 21.37
CA SER A 215 -16.58 -5.91 21.42
C SER A 215 -18.05 -5.49 21.26
N THR A 216 -18.99 -6.44 21.35
CA THR A 216 -20.41 -6.18 21.06
C THR A 216 -21.10 -5.25 22.06
N SER A 217 -21.27 -3.98 21.65
CA SER A 217 -22.55 -3.29 21.80
C SER A 217 -23.32 -3.42 20.48
N SER A 218 -24.57 -3.88 20.59
CA SER A 218 -25.55 -4.10 19.51
C SER A 218 -25.62 -2.97 18.47
N SER A 219 -25.53 -3.30 17.19
CA SER A 219 -25.96 -2.41 16.09
C SER A 219 -27.37 -2.83 15.60
N PRO A 220 -28.26 -1.86 15.31
CA PRO A 220 -29.63 -2.15 14.88
C PRO A 220 -29.70 -2.60 13.42
N SER A 221 -30.77 -3.33 13.11
CA SER A 221 -31.22 -3.71 11.77
C SER A 221 -31.37 -2.50 10.84
N GLY A 222 -30.37 -2.30 9.98
CA GLY A 222 -30.38 -1.37 8.85
C GLY A 222 -29.24 -1.73 7.90
N ASP A 223 -29.59 -2.09 6.66
CA ASP A 223 -28.87 -3.00 5.74
C ASP A 223 -27.49 -2.57 5.17
N VAL A 224 -26.72 -1.67 5.82
CA VAL A 224 -25.42 -1.20 5.32
C VAL A 224 -24.27 -1.58 6.26
N LYS A 225 -23.33 -2.39 5.76
CA LYS A 225 -22.17 -2.88 6.52
C LYS A 225 -21.07 -1.82 6.61
N HIS A 226 -20.57 -1.59 7.83
CA HIS A 226 -19.45 -0.69 8.08
C HIS A 226 -18.13 -1.45 7.93
N GLY A 227 -17.25 -1.00 7.02
CA GLY A 227 -15.95 -1.63 6.81
C GLY A 227 -16.01 -2.91 5.96
N GLY A 228 -14.99 -3.76 6.11
CA GLY A 228 -14.82 -4.99 5.34
C GLY A 228 -14.43 -6.19 6.20
N LYS A 229 -14.27 -7.37 5.58
CA LYS A 229 -13.76 -8.60 6.20
C LYS A 229 -12.35 -8.44 6.79
N ALA A 230 -11.70 -7.29 6.54
CA ALA A 230 -10.44 -6.88 7.12
C ALA A 230 -10.53 -5.88 8.29
N GLY A 231 -11.73 -5.66 8.85
CA GLY A 231 -11.98 -4.76 9.97
C GLY A 231 -12.60 -3.43 9.51
N PRO A 232 -12.28 -2.27 10.12
CA PRO A 232 -12.89 -0.99 9.74
C PRO A 232 -12.56 -0.56 8.30
N GLY A 233 -11.55 -1.16 7.67
CA GLY A 233 -11.17 -0.92 6.29
C GLY A 233 -11.41 -2.12 5.38
N ILE A 234 -11.50 -1.85 4.08
CA ILE A 234 -11.90 -2.81 3.05
C ILE A 234 -10.67 -3.44 2.38
N LEU A 235 -10.70 -4.75 2.15
CA LEU A 235 -9.61 -5.51 1.52
C LEU A 235 -9.94 -5.96 0.10
N GLY A 236 -9.21 -5.42 -0.86
CA GLY A 236 -9.13 -5.95 -2.21
C GLY A 236 -8.09 -7.05 -2.35
N VAL A 237 -8.42 -8.13 -3.05
CA VAL A 237 -7.43 -9.16 -3.41
C VAL A 237 -7.24 -9.16 -4.93
N ASN A 238 -6.04 -8.74 -5.34
CA ASN A 238 -5.67 -8.70 -6.75
C ASN A 238 -5.05 -10.04 -7.17
N LEU A 239 -5.65 -10.66 -8.18
CA LEU A 239 -5.25 -11.94 -8.74
C LEU A 239 -4.43 -11.73 -10.02
N GLY A 240 -3.44 -12.59 -10.24
CA GLY A 240 -2.64 -12.60 -11.46
C GLY A 240 -2.25 -14.02 -11.86
N LYS A 241 -1.88 -14.19 -13.13
CA LYS A 241 -1.37 -15.47 -13.64
C LYS A 241 0.12 -15.65 -13.35
N ASN A 242 0.56 -16.89 -13.21
CA ASN A 242 1.97 -17.25 -13.24
C ASN A 242 2.58 -16.96 -14.63
N LYS A 243 3.87 -16.61 -14.65
CA LYS A 243 4.58 -16.22 -15.89
C LYS A 243 4.55 -17.34 -16.94
N THR A 244 4.74 -18.58 -16.50
CA THR A 244 4.82 -19.80 -17.33
C THR A 244 3.48 -20.51 -17.50
N SER A 245 2.39 -19.99 -16.94
CA SER A 245 1.07 -20.62 -17.09
C SER A 245 0.56 -20.50 -18.52
N GLU A 246 0.17 -21.63 -19.09
CA GLU A 246 -0.43 -21.78 -20.42
C GLU A 246 -1.92 -21.41 -20.39
N ASP A 247 -2.66 -21.86 -19.37
CA ASP A 247 -4.04 -21.47 -19.15
C ASP A 247 -4.12 -20.34 -18.11
N ALA A 248 -4.06 -19.12 -18.61
CA ALA A 248 -4.22 -17.93 -17.77
C ALA A 248 -5.52 -17.95 -16.96
N ALA A 249 -6.63 -18.47 -17.49
CA ALA A 249 -7.92 -18.45 -16.82
C ALA A 249 -7.95 -19.40 -15.61
N ALA A 250 -7.32 -20.57 -15.72
CA ALA A 250 -7.20 -21.52 -14.62
C ALA A 250 -6.49 -20.89 -13.40
N ASP A 251 -5.47 -20.07 -13.62
CA ASP A 251 -4.78 -19.37 -12.53
C ASP A 251 -5.71 -18.41 -11.76
N TYR A 252 -6.54 -17.65 -12.47
CA TYR A 252 -7.50 -16.74 -11.83
C TYR A 252 -8.60 -17.51 -11.11
N VAL A 253 -9.09 -18.60 -11.69
CA VAL A 253 -10.09 -19.49 -11.08
C VAL A 253 -9.57 -20.08 -9.77
N GLN A 254 -8.32 -20.58 -9.75
CA GLN A 254 -7.67 -21.03 -8.52
C GLN A 254 -7.52 -19.89 -7.49
N GLY A 255 -7.19 -18.69 -7.98
CA GLY A 255 -7.25 -17.42 -7.25
C GLY A 255 -8.55 -17.23 -6.48
N VAL A 256 -9.68 -17.34 -7.19
CA VAL A 256 -11.02 -17.21 -6.64
C VAL A 256 -11.29 -18.29 -5.59
N HIS A 257 -11.12 -19.57 -5.91
CA HIS A 257 -11.45 -20.65 -4.96
C HIS A 257 -10.71 -20.54 -3.63
N THR A 258 -9.47 -20.05 -3.66
CA THR A 258 -8.63 -20.00 -2.46
C THR A 258 -8.82 -18.71 -1.66
N LEU A 259 -8.88 -17.55 -2.33
CA LEU A 259 -8.76 -16.25 -1.66
C LEU A 259 -10.07 -15.47 -1.53
N SER A 260 -11.10 -15.81 -2.31
CA SER A 260 -12.36 -15.03 -2.36
C SER A 260 -13.08 -14.91 -1.02
N GLN A 261 -12.99 -15.94 -0.16
CA GLN A 261 -13.56 -15.92 1.18
C GLN A 261 -13.01 -14.78 2.07
N TYR A 262 -11.75 -14.37 1.85
CA TYR A 262 -11.09 -13.32 2.63
C TYR A 262 -11.24 -11.92 2.02
N ALA A 263 -11.69 -11.83 0.77
CA ALA A 263 -11.74 -10.58 0.02
C ALA A 263 -13.08 -9.87 0.22
N ASP A 264 -13.02 -8.54 0.31
CA ASP A 264 -14.18 -7.65 0.18
C ASP A 264 -14.47 -7.30 -1.27
N TYR A 265 -13.47 -7.33 -2.13
CA TYR A 265 -13.59 -7.32 -3.59
C TYR A 265 -12.40 -8.05 -4.22
N LEU A 266 -12.62 -8.64 -5.40
CA LEU A 266 -11.61 -9.35 -6.19
C LEU A 266 -11.22 -8.53 -7.41
N VAL A 267 -9.97 -8.65 -7.85
CA VAL A 267 -9.49 -7.99 -9.06
C VAL A 267 -8.80 -8.97 -10.00
N ILE A 268 -9.26 -9.02 -11.25
CA ILE A 268 -8.58 -9.70 -12.35
C ILE A 268 -7.55 -8.72 -12.95
N ASN A 269 -6.26 -8.97 -12.76
CA ASN A 269 -5.21 -8.11 -13.32
C ASN A 269 -4.71 -8.59 -14.68
N VAL A 270 -5.26 -7.99 -15.73
CA VAL A 270 -4.90 -8.24 -17.14
C VAL A 270 -3.95 -7.19 -17.72
N SER A 271 -3.36 -6.30 -16.89
CA SER A 271 -2.79 -5.03 -17.38
C SER A 271 -1.32 -4.79 -17.07
N SER A 272 -0.65 -5.69 -16.34
CA SER A 272 0.79 -5.61 -16.09
C SER A 272 1.57 -5.66 -17.42
N PRO A 273 2.47 -4.69 -17.70
CA PRO A 273 3.37 -4.76 -18.86
C PRO A 273 4.54 -5.74 -18.65
N ASN A 274 4.66 -6.30 -17.46
CA ASN A 274 5.86 -7.04 -17.03
C ASN A 274 5.70 -8.56 -17.11
N THR A 275 4.52 -9.02 -17.52
CA THR A 275 4.18 -10.43 -17.73
C THR A 275 3.86 -10.60 -19.22
N PRO A 276 4.70 -11.31 -19.99
CA PRO A 276 4.50 -11.47 -21.43
C PRO A 276 3.10 -11.96 -21.80
N GLY A 277 2.52 -11.39 -22.86
CA GLY A 277 1.18 -11.76 -23.37
C GLY A 277 0.00 -11.33 -22.50
N LEU A 278 0.21 -10.88 -21.25
CA LEU A 278 -0.89 -10.61 -20.32
C LEU A 278 -1.87 -9.55 -20.84
N ARG A 279 -1.35 -8.47 -21.42
CA ARG A 279 -2.18 -7.37 -21.96
C ARG A 279 -3.06 -7.78 -23.14
N MET A 280 -2.75 -8.89 -23.81
CA MET A 280 -3.60 -9.43 -24.89
C MET A 280 -4.93 -9.97 -24.34
N LEU A 281 -5.01 -10.27 -23.04
CA LEU A 281 -6.26 -10.67 -22.38
C LEU A 281 -7.30 -9.54 -22.30
N GLN A 282 -6.93 -8.30 -22.65
CA GLN A 282 -7.85 -7.16 -22.70
C GLN A 282 -8.66 -7.10 -24.01
N GLY A 283 -8.29 -7.89 -25.04
CA GLY A 283 -9.09 -7.98 -26.27
C GLY A 283 -10.49 -8.52 -26.00
N ARG A 284 -11.50 -8.04 -26.73
CA ARG A 284 -12.93 -8.27 -26.45
C ARG A 284 -13.27 -9.72 -26.14
N LYS A 285 -12.84 -10.65 -27.00
CA LYS A 285 -13.13 -12.08 -26.85
C LYS A 285 -12.42 -12.66 -25.63
N GLN A 286 -11.12 -12.43 -25.51
CA GLN A 286 -10.29 -12.95 -24.43
C GLN A 286 -10.77 -12.45 -23.07
N LEU A 287 -11.09 -11.16 -22.96
CA LEU A 287 -11.61 -10.57 -21.74
C LEU A 287 -12.97 -11.16 -21.37
N LYS A 288 -13.88 -11.26 -22.34
CA LYS A 288 -15.21 -11.85 -22.13
C LYS A 288 -15.11 -13.29 -21.63
N ASP A 289 -14.29 -14.11 -22.28
CA ASP A 289 -14.13 -15.52 -21.93
C ASP A 289 -13.48 -15.68 -20.55
N LEU A 290 -12.46 -14.87 -20.24
CA LEU A 290 -11.82 -14.86 -18.93
C LEU A 290 -12.78 -14.45 -17.82
N VAL A 291 -13.47 -13.32 -17.98
CA VAL A 291 -14.41 -12.80 -16.97
C VAL A 291 -15.52 -13.82 -16.71
N LYS A 292 -16.09 -14.44 -17.75
CA LYS A 292 -17.11 -15.48 -17.59
C LYS A 292 -16.62 -16.66 -16.75
N LYS A 293 -15.42 -17.17 -17.02
CA LYS A 293 -14.84 -18.28 -16.24
C LYS A 293 -14.62 -17.89 -14.78
N VAL A 294 -14.10 -16.69 -14.53
CA VAL A 294 -13.83 -16.19 -13.17
C VAL A 294 -15.13 -15.89 -12.41
N GLN A 295 -16.15 -15.33 -13.07
CA GLN A 295 -17.47 -15.14 -12.49
C GLN A 295 -18.11 -16.48 -12.15
N ALA A 296 -18.09 -17.46 -13.06
CA ALA A 296 -18.62 -18.80 -12.78
C ALA A 296 -17.95 -19.44 -11.56
N ALA A 297 -16.61 -19.39 -11.49
CA ALA A 297 -15.85 -19.89 -10.34
C ALA A 297 -16.15 -19.16 -9.03
N ARG A 298 -16.53 -17.88 -9.10
CA ARG A 298 -16.96 -17.10 -7.93
C ARG A 298 -18.37 -17.50 -7.52
N ASP A 299 -19.28 -17.59 -8.48
CA ASP A 299 -20.70 -17.75 -8.24
C ASP A 299 -21.05 -19.20 -7.83
N GLU A 300 -20.20 -20.19 -8.13
CA GLU A 300 -20.34 -21.57 -7.63
C GLU A 300 -19.91 -21.77 -6.17
N MET A 301 -19.21 -20.80 -5.58
CA MET A 301 -18.81 -20.86 -4.17
C MET A 301 -20.04 -20.66 -3.28
N GLN A 302 -19.98 -21.23 -2.07
CA GLN A 302 -21.04 -21.04 -1.08
C GLN A 302 -20.90 -19.70 -0.37
N TRP A 303 -21.83 -18.80 -0.64
CA TRP A 303 -21.88 -17.48 -0.01
C TRP A 303 -22.92 -17.46 1.11
N GLY A 304 -22.55 -16.87 2.25
CA GLY A 304 -23.53 -16.50 3.28
C GLY A 304 -24.36 -15.29 2.83
N GLU A 305 -25.04 -14.66 3.78
CA GLU A 305 -25.92 -13.50 3.51
C GLU A 305 -25.22 -12.32 2.80
N GLU A 306 -23.89 -12.23 2.88
CA GLU A 306 -23.14 -11.17 2.19
C GLU A 306 -23.08 -11.34 0.66
N GLY A 307 -23.37 -12.55 0.15
CA GLY A 307 -23.20 -12.87 -1.26
C GLY A 307 -21.73 -12.92 -1.71
N PRO A 308 -21.49 -13.06 -3.04
CA PRO A 308 -20.15 -13.08 -3.61
C PRO A 308 -19.46 -11.72 -3.49
N PRO A 309 -18.12 -11.68 -3.34
CA PRO A 309 -17.39 -10.42 -3.42
C PRO A 309 -17.51 -9.80 -4.83
N PRO A 310 -17.64 -8.47 -4.93
CA PRO A 310 -17.52 -7.71 -6.17
C PRO A 310 -16.28 -8.13 -6.98
N LEU A 311 -16.44 -8.28 -8.29
CA LEU A 311 -15.37 -8.66 -9.21
C LEU A 311 -15.04 -7.51 -10.16
N LEU A 312 -13.81 -7.05 -10.06
CA LEU A 312 -13.27 -5.93 -10.83
C LEU A 312 -12.24 -6.42 -11.85
N VAL A 313 -12.03 -5.62 -12.89
CA VAL A 313 -10.92 -5.79 -13.84
C VAL A 313 -10.01 -4.57 -13.80
N LYS A 314 -8.69 -4.79 -13.70
CA LYS A 314 -7.69 -3.72 -13.78
C LYS A 314 -7.12 -3.63 -15.19
N ILE A 315 -7.30 -2.49 -15.86
CA ILE A 315 -6.91 -2.28 -17.26
C ILE A 315 -5.65 -1.41 -17.40
N ALA A 316 -4.99 -1.52 -18.55
CA ALA A 316 -3.81 -0.74 -18.89
C ALA A 316 -4.21 0.67 -19.38
N PRO A 317 -3.33 1.66 -19.27
CA PRO A 317 -3.55 2.98 -19.86
C PRO A 317 -3.21 3.04 -21.36
N ASP A 318 -2.45 2.06 -21.87
CA ASP A 318 -1.96 2.03 -23.24
C ASP A 318 -2.95 1.27 -24.12
N LEU A 319 -4.13 1.85 -24.35
CA LEU A 319 -5.25 1.27 -25.09
C LEU A 319 -5.73 2.22 -26.18
N SER A 320 -6.15 1.66 -27.33
CA SER A 320 -6.82 2.44 -28.37
C SER A 320 -8.26 2.76 -27.98
N LYS A 321 -8.92 3.64 -28.74
CA LYS A 321 -10.34 3.94 -28.53
C LYS A 321 -11.23 2.69 -28.71
N GLU A 322 -10.94 1.89 -29.73
CA GLU A 322 -11.65 0.63 -30.01
C GLU A 322 -11.49 -0.37 -28.86
N ASP A 323 -10.27 -0.48 -28.30
CA ASP A 323 -10.04 -1.33 -27.12
C ASP A 323 -10.91 -0.90 -25.92
N LEU A 324 -11.03 0.41 -25.67
CA LEU A 324 -11.86 0.93 -24.58
C LEU A 324 -13.36 0.65 -24.82
N GLU A 325 -13.84 0.84 -26.04
CA GLU A 325 -15.22 0.53 -26.43
C GLU A 325 -15.51 -0.96 -26.23
N ASP A 326 -14.60 -1.83 -26.63
CA ASP A 326 -14.71 -3.28 -26.45
C ASP A 326 -14.71 -3.69 -24.98
N ILE A 327 -13.80 -3.15 -24.17
CA ILE A 327 -13.73 -3.40 -22.73
C ILE A 327 -15.02 -2.92 -22.04
N ALA A 328 -15.51 -1.71 -22.37
CA ALA A 328 -16.74 -1.17 -21.81
C ALA A 328 -17.96 -2.03 -22.18
N ALA A 329 -18.05 -2.47 -23.43
CA ALA A 329 -19.11 -3.36 -23.89
C ALA A 329 -19.10 -4.70 -23.14
N VAL A 330 -17.93 -5.30 -22.92
CA VAL A 330 -17.80 -6.53 -22.13
C VAL A 330 -18.18 -6.30 -20.68
N ALA A 331 -17.70 -5.22 -20.07
CA ALA A 331 -17.97 -4.89 -18.67
C ALA A 331 -19.47 -4.68 -18.42
N LEU A 332 -20.16 -3.97 -19.31
CA LEU A 332 -21.62 -3.77 -19.23
C LEU A 332 -22.38 -5.08 -19.47
N ALA A 333 -22.01 -5.84 -20.50
CA ALA A 333 -22.70 -7.08 -20.85
C ALA A 333 -22.60 -8.16 -19.78
N LEU A 334 -21.45 -8.25 -19.10
CA LEU A 334 -21.20 -9.22 -18.02
C LEU A 334 -21.49 -8.66 -16.62
N ARG A 335 -21.99 -7.41 -16.54
CA ARG A 335 -22.28 -6.72 -15.27
C ARG A 335 -21.09 -6.78 -14.30
N LEU A 336 -19.90 -6.42 -14.78
CA LEU A 336 -18.74 -6.28 -13.90
C LEU A 336 -19.03 -5.26 -12.80
N ASP A 337 -18.62 -5.59 -11.58
CA ASP A 337 -18.93 -4.77 -10.41
C ASP A 337 -18.07 -3.50 -10.37
N GLY A 338 -16.95 -3.46 -11.08
CA GLY A 338 -16.14 -2.26 -11.23
C GLY A 338 -14.93 -2.43 -12.15
N LEU A 339 -14.24 -1.32 -12.41
CA LEU A 339 -12.98 -1.30 -13.17
C LEU A 339 -11.93 -0.47 -12.44
N ILE A 340 -10.66 -0.88 -12.53
CA ILE A 340 -9.52 -0.12 -11.99
C ILE A 340 -8.73 0.49 -13.14
N ILE A 341 -8.63 1.82 -13.14
CA ILE A 341 -8.11 2.63 -14.23
C ILE A 341 -7.04 3.59 -13.68
N SER A 342 -5.75 3.27 -13.78
CA SER A 342 -5.17 2.19 -14.57
C SER A 342 -3.90 1.61 -13.94
N ASN A 343 -3.36 0.60 -14.61
CA ASN A 343 -2.02 0.09 -14.34
C ASN A 343 -0.94 1.05 -14.89
N THR A 344 0.33 0.66 -14.77
CA THR A 344 1.47 1.46 -15.27
C THR A 344 1.49 1.57 -16.80
N THR A 345 2.05 2.65 -17.34
CA THR A 345 2.18 2.86 -18.79
C THR A 345 3.53 2.39 -19.34
N ILE A 346 3.58 1.89 -20.58
CA ILE A 346 4.85 1.68 -21.29
C ILE A 346 5.38 2.95 -21.95
N SER A 347 4.53 3.97 -22.08
CA SER A 347 4.93 5.27 -22.59
C SER A 347 5.97 5.92 -21.68
N ARG A 348 6.82 6.74 -22.30
CA ARG A 348 7.79 7.60 -21.61
C ARG A 348 7.51 9.02 -22.09
N PRO A 349 6.63 9.81 -21.45
CA PRO A 349 6.40 11.19 -21.85
C PRO A 349 7.59 12.08 -21.46
N ASP A 350 7.68 13.30 -21.99
CA ASP A 350 8.59 14.29 -21.43
C ASP A 350 8.09 14.77 -20.06
N PRO A 351 9.00 15.10 -19.11
CA PRO A 351 10.47 15.07 -19.23
C PRO A 351 11.11 13.71 -18.91
N VAL A 352 10.34 12.64 -18.65
CA VAL A 352 10.88 11.30 -18.29
C VAL A 352 11.90 10.79 -19.31
N ARG A 353 11.68 11.02 -20.62
CA ARG A 353 12.61 10.59 -21.69
C ARG A 353 14.04 11.12 -21.51
N LYS A 354 14.21 12.25 -20.83
CA LYS A 354 15.52 12.89 -20.64
C LYS A 354 16.43 12.09 -19.71
N TYR A 355 15.87 11.26 -18.84
CA TYR A 355 16.64 10.45 -17.89
C TYR A 355 17.11 9.16 -18.54
N ALA A 356 18.36 8.76 -18.30
CA ALA A 356 18.93 7.51 -18.83
C ALA A 356 18.09 6.27 -18.45
N VAL A 357 17.52 6.29 -17.25
CA VAL A 357 16.66 5.22 -16.71
C VAL A 357 15.34 5.03 -17.48
N SER A 358 14.94 6.00 -18.30
CA SER A 358 13.76 5.86 -19.17
C SER A 358 13.89 4.75 -20.20
N LYS A 359 15.14 4.36 -20.54
CA LYS A 359 15.47 3.23 -21.41
C LYS A 359 15.20 1.86 -20.76
N GLU A 360 14.99 1.82 -19.44
CA GLU A 360 14.62 0.59 -18.75
C GLU A 360 13.24 0.10 -19.21
N SER A 361 13.16 -1.21 -19.43
CA SER A 361 11.90 -1.89 -19.74
C SER A 361 10.93 -1.86 -18.55
N GLY A 362 9.65 -2.08 -18.86
CA GLY A 362 8.58 -2.19 -17.88
C GLY A 362 7.70 -0.94 -17.79
N GLY A 363 6.92 -0.86 -16.72
CA GLY A 363 5.88 0.13 -16.55
C GLY A 363 6.30 1.36 -15.78
N LEU A 364 6.00 2.54 -16.32
CA LEU A 364 6.10 3.85 -15.68
C LEU A 364 4.84 4.15 -14.86
N SER A 365 5.03 4.66 -13.65
CA SER A 365 4.00 5.13 -12.73
C SER A 365 4.38 6.48 -12.12
N GLY A 366 3.47 7.05 -11.33
CA GLY A 366 3.67 8.35 -10.68
C GLY A 366 3.16 9.52 -11.49
N LYS A 367 3.60 10.73 -11.15
CA LYS A 367 3.06 11.99 -11.68
C LYS A 367 2.94 12.03 -13.21
N PRO A 368 3.91 11.53 -14.01
CA PRO A 368 3.81 11.53 -15.47
C PRO A 368 2.66 10.67 -16.04
N LEU A 369 2.15 9.70 -15.27
CA LEU A 369 1.00 8.88 -15.65
C LEU A 369 -0.34 9.58 -15.37
N PHE A 370 -0.37 10.66 -14.59
CA PHE A 370 -1.62 11.26 -14.10
C PHE A 370 -2.57 11.61 -15.25
N ASN A 371 -2.14 12.44 -16.20
CA ASN A 371 -3.00 12.89 -17.30
C ASN A 371 -3.48 11.73 -18.17
N LEU A 372 -2.58 10.82 -18.57
CA LEU A 372 -2.95 9.66 -19.38
C LEU A 372 -3.99 8.78 -18.66
N SER A 373 -3.74 8.42 -17.41
CA SER A 373 -4.67 7.59 -16.64
C SER A 373 -6.00 8.30 -16.35
N THR A 374 -6.02 9.63 -16.22
CA THR A 374 -7.26 10.42 -16.02
C THR A 374 -8.07 10.49 -17.30
N ASN A 375 -7.41 10.60 -18.46
CA ASN A 375 -8.10 10.54 -19.75
C ASN A 375 -8.76 9.18 -19.97
N ILE A 376 -8.06 8.07 -19.72
CA ILE A 376 -8.65 6.72 -19.84
C ILE A 376 -9.82 6.54 -18.85
N LEU A 377 -9.70 7.08 -17.63
CA LEU A 377 -10.78 7.05 -16.64
C LEU A 377 -12.03 7.77 -17.13
N LYS A 378 -11.88 8.99 -17.66
CA LYS A 378 -12.95 9.76 -18.30
C LYS A 378 -13.61 8.97 -19.43
N GLU A 379 -12.83 8.46 -20.39
CA GLU A 379 -13.38 7.75 -21.54
C GLU A 379 -14.20 6.53 -21.09
N MET A 380 -13.70 5.76 -20.13
CA MET A 380 -14.43 4.62 -19.57
C MET A 380 -15.69 5.03 -18.81
N TYR A 381 -15.67 6.15 -18.09
CA TYR A 381 -16.87 6.68 -17.43
C TYR A 381 -17.97 7.02 -18.44
N ILE A 382 -17.60 7.69 -19.55
CA ILE A 382 -18.52 8.04 -20.64
C ILE A 382 -19.07 6.76 -21.31
N LEU A 383 -18.18 5.83 -21.68
CA LEU A 383 -18.55 4.57 -22.36
C LEU A 383 -19.46 3.68 -21.49
N THR A 384 -19.24 3.66 -20.17
CA THR A 384 -20.09 2.93 -19.22
C THR A 384 -21.30 3.72 -18.73
N ARG A 385 -21.42 5.01 -19.13
CA ARG A 385 -22.47 5.95 -18.70
C ARG A 385 -22.63 6.01 -17.18
N GLY A 386 -21.52 5.97 -16.46
CA GLY A 386 -21.48 5.94 -14.99
C GLY A 386 -22.14 4.72 -14.34
N LYS A 387 -22.51 3.67 -15.09
CA LYS A 387 -23.18 2.47 -14.55
C LYS A 387 -22.25 1.51 -13.81
N ILE A 388 -20.94 1.64 -14.04
CA ILE A 388 -19.92 0.78 -13.45
C ILE A 388 -19.04 1.65 -12.55
N PRO A 389 -18.96 1.36 -11.24
CA PRO A 389 -18.02 2.03 -10.34
C PRO A 389 -16.57 1.92 -10.85
N LEU A 390 -15.85 3.05 -10.84
CA LEU A 390 -14.47 3.11 -11.31
C LEU A 390 -13.51 3.44 -10.16
N ILE A 391 -12.38 2.74 -10.09
CA ILE A 391 -11.27 3.11 -9.21
C ILE A 391 -10.19 3.83 -10.03
N GLY A 392 -9.98 5.11 -9.75
CA GLY A 392 -8.92 5.91 -10.35
C GLY A 392 -7.55 5.60 -9.75
N CYS A 393 -6.61 5.11 -10.54
CA CYS A 393 -5.25 4.75 -10.14
C CYS A 393 -4.23 5.36 -11.12
N GLY A 394 -3.22 6.06 -10.59
CA GLY A 394 -2.12 6.59 -11.41
C GLY A 394 -1.86 8.08 -11.18
N GLY A 395 -0.67 8.38 -10.66
CA GLY A 395 -0.15 9.75 -10.54
C GLY A 395 -0.78 10.63 -9.48
N ILE A 396 -1.56 10.06 -8.56
CA ILE A 396 -2.21 10.81 -7.47
C ILE A 396 -1.20 11.09 -6.35
N SER A 397 -1.04 12.36 -6.00
CA SER A 397 -0.08 12.83 -4.98
C SER A 397 -0.61 13.95 -4.06
N SER A 398 -1.86 14.37 -4.27
CA SER A 398 -2.56 15.42 -3.51
C SER A 398 -4.07 15.14 -3.47
N GLY A 399 -4.79 15.84 -2.58
CA GLY A 399 -6.26 15.81 -2.56
C GLY A 399 -6.87 16.39 -3.84
N GLU A 400 -6.24 17.41 -4.42
CA GLU A 400 -6.64 17.99 -5.70
C GLU A 400 -6.49 16.97 -6.86
N ASP A 401 -5.44 16.14 -6.86
CA ASP A 401 -5.29 15.05 -7.84
C ASP A 401 -6.38 13.99 -7.68
N ALA A 402 -6.70 13.61 -6.42
CA ALA A 402 -7.78 12.66 -6.13
C ALA A 402 -9.13 13.23 -6.55
N TYR A 403 -9.37 14.50 -6.27
CA TYR A 403 -10.57 15.23 -6.63
C TYR A 403 -10.79 15.27 -8.15
N LYS A 404 -9.75 15.59 -8.92
CA LYS A 404 -9.78 15.55 -10.39
C LYS A 404 -10.11 14.16 -10.94
N LYS A 405 -9.58 13.09 -10.33
CA LYS A 405 -9.96 11.72 -10.70
C LYS A 405 -11.44 11.46 -10.42
N ILE A 406 -11.93 11.89 -9.26
CA ILE A 406 -13.34 11.71 -8.87
C ILE A 406 -14.26 12.45 -9.85
N ARG A 407 -13.99 13.72 -10.13
CA ARG A 407 -14.74 14.51 -11.13
C ARG A 407 -14.68 13.94 -12.54
N ALA A 408 -13.59 13.25 -12.88
CA ALA A 408 -13.45 12.54 -14.15
C ALA A 408 -14.19 11.19 -14.22
N GLY A 409 -14.77 10.72 -13.11
CA GLY A 409 -15.61 9.51 -13.07
C GLY A 409 -15.19 8.44 -12.08
N ALA A 410 -14.10 8.63 -11.31
CA ALA A 410 -13.73 7.69 -10.26
C ALA A 410 -14.69 7.77 -9.07
N THR A 411 -15.18 6.61 -8.62
CA THR A 411 -15.88 6.45 -7.35
C THR A 411 -14.89 6.34 -6.18
N LEU A 412 -13.78 5.65 -6.40
CA LEU A 412 -12.69 5.46 -5.43
C LEU A 412 -11.35 5.79 -6.08
N VAL A 413 -10.30 6.07 -5.31
CA VAL A 413 -8.95 6.34 -5.83
C VAL A 413 -7.89 5.49 -5.16
N GLN A 414 -6.80 5.19 -5.87
CA GLN A 414 -5.69 4.37 -5.41
C GLN A 414 -4.34 5.08 -5.51
N LEU A 415 -3.57 5.00 -4.43
CA LEU A 415 -2.21 5.52 -4.32
C LEU A 415 -1.17 4.39 -4.41
N TYR A 416 -0.03 4.69 -5.03
CA TYR A 416 1.19 3.89 -4.91
C TYR A 416 2.40 4.81 -4.90
N THR A 417 2.74 5.38 -6.05
CA THR A 417 3.99 6.15 -6.22
C THR A 417 3.98 7.42 -5.37
N GLY A 418 2.83 8.08 -5.26
CA GLY A 418 2.64 9.18 -4.32
C GLY A 418 2.98 8.76 -2.89
N PHE A 419 2.44 7.64 -2.42
CA PHE A 419 2.73 7.10 -1.09
C PHE A 419 4.19 6.66 -0.90
N ALA A 420 4.79 6.03 -1.91
CA ALA A 420 6.19 5.63 -1.89
C ALA A 420 7.17 6.82 -1.74
N TYR A 421 6.78 8.02 -2.21
CA TYR A 421 7.57 9.25 -2.04
C TYR A 421 7.11 10.13 -0.88
N GLY A 422 5.82 10.16 -0.55
CA GLY A 422 5.24 11.04 0.46
C GLY A 422 5.16 10.42 1.85
N GLY A 423 5.25 9.10 1.96
CA GLY A 423 5.17 8.36 3.22
C GLY A 423 3.80 8.46 3.90
N PRO A 424 3.70 7.99 5.16
CA PRO A 424 2.45 7.95 5.95
C PRO A 424 1.71 9.30 6.02
N ALA A 425 2.43 10.41 6.21
CA ALA A 425 1.84 11.74 6.31
C ALA A 425 1.01 12.17 5.09
N LEU A 426 1.21 11.53 3.94
CA LEU A 426 0.47 11.84 2.72
C LEU A 426 -1.03 11.55 2.84
N ILE A 427 -1.39 10.48 3.55
CA ILE A 427 -2.76 9.96 3.59
C ILE A 427 -3.73 10.96 4.26
N PRO A 428 -3.50 11.40 5.51
CA PRO A 428 -4.37 12.39 6.14
C PRO A 428 -4.39 13.71 5.38
N ARG A 429 -3.27 14.12 4.77
CA ARG A 429 -3.21 15.32 3.95
C ARG A 429 -4.14 15.24 2.73
N ILE A 430 -4.08 14.15 1.97
CA ILE A 430 -4.94 13.94 0.80
C ILE A 430 -6.42 13.94 1.21
N LYS A 431 -6.77 13.32 2.35
CA LYS A 431 -8.15 13.30 2.86
C LYS A 431 -8.65 14.71 3.19
N ALA A 432 -7.85 15.50 3.92
CA ALA A 432 -8.19 16.88 4.25
C ALA A 432 -8.34 17.76 2.99
N GLU A 433 -7.33 17.75 2.11
CA GLU A 433 -7.34 18.50 0.85
C GLU A 433 -8.52 18.10 -0.06
N LEU A 434 -8.88 16.81 -0.11
CA LEU A 434 -10.02 16.33 -0.89
C LEU A 434 -11.35 16.83 -0.32
N ALA A 435 -11.50 16.82 1.01
CA ALA A 435 -12.69 17.36 1.67
C ALA A 435 -12.84 18.87 1.38
N GLU A 436 -11.75 19.63 1.49
CA GLU A 436 -11.71 21.05 1.14
C GLU A 436 -12.11 21.29 -0.33
N CYS A 437 -11.65 20.45 -1.26
CA CYS A 437 -12.03 20.56 -2.68
C CYS A 437 -13.52 20.31 -2.91
N LEU A 438 -14.10 19.33 -2.21
CA LEU A 438 -15.53 19.02 -2.31
C LEU A 438 -16.39 20.16 -1.74
N GLU A 439 -16.02 20.69 -0.57
CA GLU A 439 -16.69 21.81 0.07
C GLU A 439 -16.59 23.09 -0.77
N ARG A 440 -15.39 23.38 -1.31
CA ARG A 440 -15.12 24.54 -2.17
C ARG A 440 -16.05 24.59 -3.38
N ASP A 441 -16.32 23.44 -3.98
CA ASP A 441 -17.12 23.33 -5.20
C ASP A 441 -18.60 23.00 -4.90
N GLY A 442 -19.00 23.00 -3.62
CA GLY A 442 -20.40 22.89 -3.19
C GLY A 442 -20.98 21.47 -3.17
N PHE A 443 -20.14 20.43 -3.24
CA PHE A 443 -20.58 19.05 -3.10
C PHE A 443 -20.83 18.69 -1.62
N LYS A 444 -21.82 17.85 -1.35
CA LYS A 444 -22.15 17.36 0.00
C LYS A 444 -21.58 15.98 0.30
N SER A 445 -21.10 15.28 -0.71
CA SER A 445 -20.44 13.99 -0.58
C SER A 445 -19.51 13.73 -1.76
N THR A 446 -18.59 12.79 -1.58
CA THR A 446 -17.75 12.28 -2.68
C THR A 446 -18.60 11.76 -3.85
N LEU A 447 -19.72 11.08 -3.58
CA LEU A 447 -20.61 10.54 -4.62
C LEU A 447 -21.20 11.63 -5.51
N GLU A 448 -21.54 12.79 -4.95
CA GLU A 448 -22.06 13.91 -5.74
C GLU A 448 -21.04 14.48 -6.71
N ALA A 449 -19.73 14.33 -6.45
CA ALA A 449 -18.67 14.77 -7.34
C ALA A 449 -18.29 13.76 -8.43
N VAL A 450 -18.69 12.49 -8.30
CA VAL A 450 -18.31 11.43 -9.25
C VAL A 450 -18.77 11.77 -10.67
N GLY A 451 -17.81 11.93 -11.59
CA GLY A 451 -18.09 12.21 -12.99
C GLY A 451 -18.68 13.60 -13.26
N ALA A 452 -18.63 14.53 -12.30
CA ALA A 452 -19.24 15.85 -12.41
C ALA A 452 -18.81 16.66 -13.64
N ASP A 453 -17.65 16.38 -14.22
CA ASP A 453 -17.18 17.04 -15.45
C ASP A 453 -17.86 16.51 -16.73
N TYR A 454 -18.58 15.38 -16.65
CA TYR A 454 -19.04 14.60 -17.80
C TYR A 454 -20.44 13.98 -17.59
N ARG A 455 -21.26 14.56 -16.69
CA ARG A 455 -22.64 14.14 -16.46
C ARG A 455 -23.59 14.58 -17.55
#